data_AF-A0A938S953-F1
#
_entry.id   AF-A0A938S953-F1
#
_cell.length_a   1.000
_cell.length_b   1.000
_cell.length_c   1.000
_cell.angle_alpha   90.00
_cell.angle_beta   90.00
_cell.angle_gamma   90.00
#
_symmetry.space_group_name_H-M   'P 1'
#
loop_
_entity.id
_entity.type
_entity.pdbx_description
1 polymer ?
#
loop_
_entity_poly.entity_id
_entity_poly.type
_entity_poly.pdbx_seq_one_letter_code
_entity_poly.pdbx_strand_id
1 'polypeptide(L)'
;MKLIILCLAPALPSLLAALHPADAPTLVEPANDAVTAMSIPHFQWKGAVAATPEAMPAYVIQIAADEDFGRVVDEDRLAAVIRWYAPDKELAPGDYWWRVASVGADGKQGPWSAAWKFSVKPPERLFRVSTGANWADIQRTFAEAASHTPCRVVFDKGDYRLDPGDERQFIRFTVASDLILDGSGATLTFTHPVGLVNLTRCQRVMVKNFTFDFDPPAYTAGRVVAVDAKAGSIETDILPGHALPEAYPAFSRDQKGMVVTEADGFAMKRGIQLVVAHAGFERIEGRRFRFRFENAKTAGLFAVGDVYVLDPRWQAEGGGHGAVVYGGEDVVFFNLTLRSAANECLGSFYANRHAILHVKLERPPGRALSVNNGGNNHHNARTGPWIEGCLFENCGDDVCHVNGLAMAVAEQPAPDQVVINLGQPFDQFGAEARLDFRAGDRLQFYDRSKGRLLGERQVVSVMPQAKSLLVGLDRAIEGIKTGRLSRDRNASGNAL
;
A
#
# COMPACT_ATOMS: atom_id res chain seq x y z
N MET A 1 47.40 -34.49 -48.48
CA MET A 1 47.04 -33.15 -48.99
C MET A 1 45.61 -33.20 -49.50
N LYS A 2 44.62 -32.73 -48.72
CA LYS A 2 43.27 -32.36 -49.20
C LYS A 2 42.51 -31.60 -48.11
N LEU A 3 42.35 -30.31 -48.39
CA LEU A 3 41.37 -29.31 -47.95
C LEU A 3 40.65 -29.47 -46.60
N ILE A 4 41.00 -28.57 -45.68
CA ILE A 4 40.18 -28.13 -44.55
C ILE A 4 39.07 -27.23 -45.11
N ILE A 5 37.81 -27.60 -44.92
CA ILE A 5 36.66 -26.74 -45.16
C ILE A 5 36.48 -25.87 -43.91
N LEU A 6 36.80 -24.59 -44.04
CA LEU A 6 36.47 -23.56 -43.05
C LEU A 6 34.97 -23.27 -43.15
N CYS A 7 34.16 -23.82 -42.25
CA CYS A 7 32.80 -23.32 -42.06
C CYS A 7 32.87 -21.99 -41.31
N LEU A 8 32.74 -20.89 -42.04
CA LEU A 8 32.41 -19.58 -41.50
C LEU A 8 31.05 -19.68 -40.79
N ALA A 9 31.06 -19.58 -39.46
CA ALA A 9 29.85 -19.31 -38.71
C ALA A 9 29.26 -17.98 -39.22
N PRO A 10 27.95 -17.89 -39.48
CA PRO A 10 27.34 -16.62 -39.79
C PRO A 10 27.48 -15.72 -38.56
N ALA A 11 27.98 -14.51 -38.79
CA ALA A 11 28.11 -13.47 -37.80
C ALA A 11 26.81 -13.33 -37.00
N LEU A 12 26.93 -13.28 -35.67
CA LEU A 12 25.93 -12.67 -34.81
C LEU A 12 25.52 -11.33 -35.43
N PRO A 13 24.26 -11.13 -35.86
CA PRO A 13 23.78 -9.78 -36.02
C PRO A 13 23.87 -9.17 -34.62
N SER A 14 24.68 -8.12 -34.53
CA SER A 14 24.95 -7.30 -33.36
C SER A 14 23.69 -7.15 -32.50
N LEU A 15 23.77 -7.64 -31.26
CA LEU A 15 22.89 -7.25 -30.16
C LEU A 15 23.19 -5.79 -29.73
N LEU A 16 23.39 -4.88 -30.69
CA LEU A 16 23.20 -3.46 -30.48
C LEU A 16 21.76 -3.17 -30.93
N ALA A 17 20.80 -3.49 -30.07
CA ALA A 17 19.69 -2.56 -29.95
C ALA A 17 20.33 -1.17 -29.75
N ALA A 18 19.91 -0.16 -30.53
CA ALA A 18 20.53 1.16 -30.44
C ALA A 18 20.62 1.57 -28.98
N LEU A 19 21.85 1.68 -28.45
CA LEU A 19 22.10 2.03 -27.05
C LEU A 19 21.48 3.38 -26.70
N HIS A 20 21.24 4.20 -27.72
CA HIS A 20 20.65 5.52 -27.66
C HIS A 20 19.21 5.56 -28.21
N PRO A 21 18.25 6.18 -27.50
CA PRO A 21 16.87 6.29 -27.98
C PRO A 21 16.77 7.25 -29.16
N ALA A 22 16.24 6.78 -30.30
CA ALA A 22 16.01 7.62 -31.48
C ALA A 22 14.69 8.41 -31.41
N ASP A 23 13.66 7.82 -30.78
CA ASP A 23 12.33 8.38 -30.70
C ASP A 23 12.04 8.98 -29.33
N ALA A 24 11.30 10.08 -29.33
CA ALA A 24 10.82 10.70 -28.10
C ALA A 24 9.63 9.89 -27.51
N PRO A 25 9.47 9.88 -26.18
CA PRO A 25 8.28 9.32 -25.53
C PRO A 25 6.98 9.98 -26.00
N THR A 26 5.88 9.22 -26.07
CA THR A 26 4.55 9.76 -26.37
C THR A 26 3.83 10.10 -25.07
N LEU A 27 3.51 11.38 -24.87
CA LEU A 27 2.76 11.82 -23.68
C LEU A 27 1.32 11.27 -23.70
N VAL A 28 0.75 10.99 -22.52
CA VAL A 28 -0.61 10.45 -22.36
C VAL A 28 -1.46 11.37 -21.49
N GLU A 29 -1.00 11.67 -20.28
CA GLU A 29 -1.70 12.56 -19.34
C GLU A 29 -0.69 13.33 -18.45
N PRO A 30 -1.04 14.54 -17.96
CA PRO A 30 -2.21 15.33 -18.33
C PRO A 30 -2.21 15.68 -19.82
N ALA A 31 -3.37 15.63 -20.49
CA ALA A 31 -3.46 15.94 -21.92
C ALA A 31 -3.03 17.39 -22.20
N ASN A 32 -2.64 17.70 -23.43
CA ASN A 32 -2.33 19.07 -23.81
C ASN A 32 -3.55 19.99 -23.57
N ASP A 33 -3.29 21.13 -22.93
CA ASP A 33 -4.28 22.12 -22.46
C ASP A 33 -5.26 21.60 -21.39
N ALA A 34 -4.95 20.49 -20.71
CA ALA A 34 -5.78 19.96 -19.63
C ALA A 34 -5.83 20.91 -18.43
N VAL A 35 -6.96 20.91 -17.73
CA VAL A 35 -7.13 21.58 -16.43
C VAL A 35 -7.35 20.52 -15.37
N THR A 36 -6.54 20.55 -14.31
CA THR A 36 -6.65 19.62 -13.18
C THR A 36 -6.96 20.35 -11.89
N ALA A 37 -7.80 19.73 -11.06
CA ALA A 37 -8.05 20.17 -9.70
C ALA A 37 -6.90 19.83 -8.74
N MET A 38 -6.13 18.79 -9.05
CA MET A 38 -5.10 18.24 -8.17
C MET A 38 -3.81 19.07 -8.26
N SER A 39 -3.32 19.52 -7.11
CA SER A 39 -2.01 20.20 -6.99
C SER A 39 -0.83 19.23 -7.14
N ILE A 40 -1.05 17.92 -6.99
CA ILE A 40 -0.11 16.85 -7.32
C ILE A 40 -0.70 16.07 -8.51
N PRO A 41 -0.48 16.54 -9.75
CA PRO A 41 -0.98 15.86 -10.93
C PRO A 41 -0.24 14.55 -11.19
N HIS A 42 -0.94 13.59 -11.77
CA HIS A 42 -0.35 12.36 -12.27
C HIS A 42 0.03 12.54 -13.73
N PHE A 43 1.27 12.19 -14.05
CA PHE A 43 1.80 12.18 -15.40
C PHE A 43 1.92 10.75 -15.90
N GLN A 44 1.67 10.53 -17.17
CA GLN A 44 1.87 9.24 -17.83
C GLN A 44 2.32 9.42 -19.28
N TRP A 45 3.18 8.53 -19.74
CA TRP A 45 3.64 8.48 -21.13
C TRP A 45 3.77 7.03 -21.60
N LYS A 46 3.79 6.83 -22.92
CA LYS A 46 4.20 5.57 -23.54
C LYS A 46 5.68 5.67 -23.92
N GLY A 47 6.41 4.61 -23.63
CA GLY A 47 7.86 4.58 -23.78
C GLY A 47 8.35 4.14 -25.15
N ALA A 48 9.52 4.65 -25.55
CA ALA A 48 10.25 4.25 -26.75
C ALA A 48 11.41 3.26 -26.47
N VAL A 49 11.75 3.02 -25.19
CA VAL A 49 12.82 2.10 -24.78
C VAL A 49 12.29 0.92 -23.96
N ALA A 50 12.74 -0.27 -24.32
CA ALA A 50 12.51 -1.50 -23.56
C ALA A 50 13.46 -1.56 -22.36
N ALA A 51 12.90 -1.79 -21.17
CA ALA A 51 13.72 -2.11 -20.00
C ALA A 51 14.01 -3.60 -19.95
N THR A 52 15.26 -3.95 -19.68
CA THR A 52 15.71 -5.33 -19.49
C THR A 52 16.49 -5.40 -18.17
N PRO A 53 16.55 -6.54 -17.47
CA PRO A 53 17.37 -6.65 -16.27
C PRO A 53 18.86 -6.32 -16.52
N GLU A 54 19.35 -6.53 -17.74
CA GLU A 54 20.74 -6.33 -18.13
C GLU A 54 21.08 -4.89 -18.50
N ALA A 55 20.07 -4.07 -18.80
CA ALA A 55 20.23 -2.67 -19.19
C ALA A 55 19.19 -1.80 -18.48
N MET A 56 19.65 -0.77 -17.76
CA MET A 56 18.81 0.13 -16.96
C MET A 56 18.63 1.50 -17.63
N PRO A 57 17.91 1.61 -18.78
CA PRO A 57 17.54 2.90 -19.33
C PRO A 57 16.63 3.64 -18.36
N ALA A 58 16.44 4.93 -18.63
CA ALA A 58 15.60 5.79 -17.80
C ALA A 58 14.70 6.68 -18.66
N TYR A 59 13.79 7.39 -18.00
CA TYR A 59 13.15 8.59 -18.52
C TYR A 59 13.60 9.77 -17.68
N VAL A 60 13.69 10.95 -18.29
CA VAL A 60 13.74 12.22 -17.57
C VAL A 60 12.41 12.92 -17.84
N ILE A 61 11.75 13.39 -16.80
CA ILE A 61 10.57 14.25 -16.89
C ILE A 61 10.94 15.64 -16.40
N GLN A 62 10.42 16.67 -17.08
CA GLN A 62 10.50 18.05 -16.63
C GLN A 62 9.11 18.66 -16.59
N ILE A 63 8.85 19.43 -15.53
CA ILE A 63 7.69 20.28 -15.36
C ILE A 63 8.20 21.70 -15.16
N ALA A 64 7.77 22.63 -16.03
CA ALA A 64 8.18 24.02 -16.02
C ALA A 64 6.98 24.96 -15.91
N ALA A 65 7.22 26.15 -15.40
CA ALA A 65 6.21 27.21 -15.30
C ALA A 65 6.30 28.22 -16.47
N ASP A 66 7.02 27.88 -17.53
CA ASP A 66 7.09 28.56 -18.83
C ASP A 66 7.30 27.55 -19.96
N GLU A 67 6.99 27.95 -21.19
CA GLU A 67 6.99 27.09 -22.37
C GLU A 67 8.39 26.72 -22.87
N ASP A 68 9.36 27.59 -22.64
CA ASP A 68 10.76 27.40 -23.05
C ASP A 68 11.57 26.57 -22.05
N PHE A 69 10.96 26.16 -20.93
CA PHE A 69 11.60 25.43 -19.84
C PHE A 69 12.77 26.20 -19.21
N GLY A 70 12.69 27.53 -19.20
CA GLY A 70 13.61 28.42 -18.49
C GLY A 70 13.41 28.40 -16.97
N ARG A 71 12.19 28.05 -16.50
CA ARG A 71 11.85 27.90 -15.08
C ARG A 71 11.23 26.53 -14.81
N VAL A 72 12.11 25.53 -14.75
CA VAL A 72 11.76 24.18 -14.30
C VAL A 72 11.39 24.22 -12.82
N VAL A 73 10.16 23.82 -12.50
CA VAL A 73 9.67 23.72 -11.12
C VAL A 73 9.83 22.33 -10.57
N ASP A 74 9.94 21.31 -11.43
CA ASP A 74 10.22 19.93 -11.04
C ASP A 74 10.91 19.14 -12.15
N GLU A 75 11.80 18.24 -11.75
CA GLU A 75 12.53 17.36 -12.66
C GLU A 75 12.89 16.07 -11.94
N ASP A 76 12.72 14.94 -12.62
CA ASP A 76 13.10 13.65 -12.07
C ASP A 76 13.58 12.68 -13.16
N ARG A 77 14.37 11.69 -12.75
CA ARG A 77 14.91 10.61 -13.57
C ARG A 77 14.44 9.25 -13.06
N LEU A 78 13.66 8.57 -13.89
CA LEU A 78 12.93 7.37 -13.51
C LEU A 78 13.41 6.15 -14.27
N ALA A 79 13.54 5.01 -13.59
CA ALA A 79 13.88 3.76 -14.25
C ALA A 79 12.89 3.48 -15.39
N ALA A 80 13.37 3.00 -16.54
CA ALA A 80 12.54 2.75 -17.71
C ALA A 80 11.62 1.53 -17.57
N VAL A 81 11.28 1.08 -16.38
CA VAL A 81 10.09 0.25 -16.11
C VAL A 81 8.90 1.11 -15.64
N ILE A 82 9.17 2.33 -15.19
CA ILE A 82 8.20 3.32 -14.73
C ILE A 82 7.79 4.20 -15.92
N ARG A 83 6.49 4.40 -16.09
CA ARG A 83 5.87 5.18 -17.20
C ARG A 83 4.91 6.24 -16.71
N TRP A 84 5.02 6.58 -15.44
CA TRP A 84 4.18 7.56 -14.79
C TRP A 84 4.98 8.27 -13.71
N TYR A 85 4.50 9.43 -13.29
CA TYR A 85 5.17 10.25 -12.29
C TYR A 85 4.12 11.04 -11.49
N ALA A 86 4.36 11.20 -10.20
CA ALA A 86 3.64 12.14 -9.35
C ALA A 86 4.69 12.97 -8.61
N PRO A 87 4.66 14.31 -8.71
CA PRO A 87 5.63 15.16 -8.03
C PRO A 87 5.46 15.03 -6.51
N ASP A 88 6.56 15.00 -5.77
CA ASP A 88 6.53 14.87 -4.31
C ASP A 88 6.13 16.18 -3.59
N LYS A 89 5.81 17.22 -4.35
CA LYS A 89 5.42 18.54 -3.87
C LYS A 89 4.21 19.08 -4.63
N GLU A 90 3.46 19.95 -3.96
CA GLU A 90 2.33 20.62 -4.58
C GLU A 90 2.77 21.69 -5.59
N LEU A 91 2.15 21.67 -6.77
CA LEU A 91 2.19 22.75 -7.73
C LEU A 91 1.15 23.81 -7.32
N ALA A 92 1.60 25.08 -7.26
CA ALA A 92 0.69 26.20 -7.03
C ALA A 92 -0.31 26.35 -8.19
N PRO A 93 -1.48 26.97 -7.98
CA PRO A 93 -2.40 27.27 -9.08
C PRO A 93 -1.70 28.10 -10.17
N GLY A 94 -1.79 27.65 -11.42
CA GLY A 94 -1.06 28.26 -12.53
C GLY A 94 -0.99 27.38 -13.77
N ASP A 95 -0.37 27.94 -14.81
CA ASP A 95 -0.08 27.24 -16.07
C ASP A 95 1.32 26.62 -16.02
N TYR A 96 1.44 25.41 -16.55
CA TYR A 96 2.67 24.62 -16.57
C TYR A 96 2.84 23.93 -17.92
N TRP A 97 4.08 23.59 -18.23
CA TRP A 97 4.48 22.80 -19.39
C TRP A 97 5.26 21.59 -18.93
N TRP A 98 5.05 20.45 -19.58
CA TRP A 98 5.79 19.24 -19.26
C TRP A 98 6.24 18.50 -20.50
N ARG A 99 7.36 17.79 -20.36
CA ARG A 99 7.96 16.97 -21.41
C ARG A 99 8.73 15.81 -20.81
N VAL A 100 8.92 14.76 -21.60
CA VAL A 100 9.66 13.56 -21.19
C VAL A 100 10.70 13.21 -22.27
N ALA A 101 11.89 12.81 -21.86
CA ALA A 101 12.92 12.24 -22.74
C ALA A 101 13.29 10.83 -22.27
N SER A 102 13.68 9.96 -23.19
CA SER A 102 14.30 8.68 -22.84
C SER A 102 15.80 8.86 -22.63
N VAL A 103 16.37 8.06 -21.74
CA VAL A 103 17.81 7.92 -21.55
C VAL A 103 18.21 6.49 -21.84
N GLY A 104 19.14 6.34 -22.77
CA GLY A 104 19.70 5.05 -23.17
C GLY A 104 20.46 4.36 -22.06
N ALA A 105 20.75 3.08 -22.25
CA ALA A 105 21.59 2.31 -21.33
C ALA A 105 23.05 2.81 -21.31
N ASP A 106 23.47 3.53 -22.35
CA ASP A 106 24.75 4.25 -22.41
C ASP A 106 24.74 5.59 -21.64
N GLY A 107 23.62 5.92 -20.98
CA GLY A 107 23.44 7.14 -20.22
C GLY A 107 23.10 8.38 -21.06
N LYS A 108 23.06 8.27 -22.39
CA LYS A 108 22.77 9.40 -23.27
C LYS A 108 21.27 9.63 -23.43
N GLN A 109 20.87 10.89 -23.33
CA GLN A 109 19.48 11.31 -23.47
C GLN A 109 19.10 11.48 -24.95
N GLY A 110 18.00 10.84 -25.35
CA GLY A 110 17.37 11.05 -26.65
C GLY A 110 16.61 12.39 -26.74
N PRO A 111 15.85 12.61 -27.82
CA PRO A 111 15.05 13.83 -27.97
C PRO A 111 13.95 13.92 -26.89
N TRP A 112 13.63 15.16 -26.51
CA TRP A 112 12.43 15.45 -25.73
C TRP A 112 11.16 15.21 -26.55
N SER A 113 10.08 14.81 -25.87
CA SER A 113 8.74 14.88 -26.44
C SER A 113 8.38 16.33 -26.80
N ALA A 114 7.35 16.50 -27.65
CA ALA A 114 6.67 17.78 -27.73
C ALA A 114 6.18 18.18 -26.34
N ALA A 115 6.37 19.45 -25.99
CA ALA A 115 5.91 19.97 -24.71
C ALA A 115 4.37 20.05 -24.72
N TRP A 116 3.74 19.60 -23.63
CA TRP A 116 2.31 19.76 -23.42
C TRP A 116 2.06 20.76 -22.30
N LYS A 117 1.07 21.64 -22.49
CA LYS A 117 0.60 22.58 -21.49
C LYS A 117 -0.46 21.95 -20.60
N PHE A 118 -0.52 22.30 -19.33
CA PHE A 118 -1.66 22.05 -18.45
C PHE A 118 -1.83 23.18 -17.42
N SER A 119 -2.99 23.27 -16.80
CA SER A 119 -3.26 24.23 -15.72
C SER A 119 -3.70 23.53 -14.44
N VAL A 120 -3.14 23.95 -13.30
CA VAL A 120 -3.63 23.58 -11.97
C VAL A 120 -4.62 24.63 -11.50
N LYS A 121 -5.88 24.23 -11.30
CA LYS A 121 -6.96 25.12 -10.83
C LYS A 121 -7.74 24.47 -9.68
N PRO A 122 -7.62 24.96 -8.44
CA PRO A 122 -8.32 24.37 -7.32
C PRO A 122 -9.84 24.43 -7.52
N PRO A 123 -10.63 23.46 -7.00
CA PRO A 123 -12.08 23.53 -7.06
C PRO A 123 -12.62 24.78 -6.36
N GLU A 124 -13.55 25.49 -7.01
CA GLU A 124 -14.19 26.69 -6.45
C GLU A 124 -15.09 26.35 -5.25
N ARG A 125 -15.74 25.18 -5.29
CA ARG A 125 -16.62 24.72 -4.22
C ARG A 125 -15.81 24.31 -3.00
N LEU A 126 -16.03 25.02 -1.90
CA LEU A 126 -15.34 24.84 -0.62
C LEU A 126 -16.35 24.53 0.49
N PHE A 127 -16.11 23.41 1.17
CA PHE A 127 -16.73 23.07 2.44
C PHE A 127 -15.72 23.27 3.56
N ARG A 128 -16.16 23.83 4.69
CA ARG A 128 -15.30 24.08 5.85
C ARG A 128 -15.73 23.24 7.04
N VAL A 129 -14.73 22.68 7.73
CA VAL A 129 -14.91 22.05 9.04
C VAL A 129 -14.30 22.95 10.10
N SER A 130 -15.14 23.66 10.84
CA SER A 130 -14.70 24.61 11.85
C SER A 130 -14.08 23.92 13.08
N THR A 131 -13.23 24.64 13.80
CA THR A 131 -12.77 24.19 15.12
C THR A 131 -13.98 23.95 16.04
N GLY A 132 -14.03 22.81 16.72
CA GLY A 132 -15.14 22.43 17.61
C GLY A 132 -16.29 21.66 16.93
N ALA A 133 -16.22 21.42 15.61
CA ALA A 133 -17.15 20.51 14.94
C ALA A 133 -17.09 19.11 15.57
N ASN A 134 -18.26 18.54 15.90
CA ASN A 134 -18.34 17.17 16.42
C ASN A 134 -18.37 16.15 15.27
N TRP A 135 -18.36 14.86 15.62
CA TRP A 135 -18.42 13.76 14.64
C TRP A 135 -19.54 13.93 13.62
N ALA A 136 -20.78 14.18 14.06
CA ALA A 136 -21.95 14.26 13.20
C ALA A 136 -21.90 15.47 12.24
N ASP A 137 -21.35 16.59 12.69
CA ASP A 137 -21.16 17.77 11.84
C ASP A 137 -20.17 17.45 10.71
N ILE A 138 -19.04 16.83 11.05
CA ILE A 138 -17.99 16.46 10.10
C ILE A 138 -18.51 15.44 9.08
N GLN A 139 -19.20 14.39 9.53
CA GLN A 139 -19.77 13.37 8.63
C GLN A 139 -20.79 13.98 7.66
N ARG A 140 -21.59 14.95 8.12
CA ARG A 140 -22.53 15.68 7.25
C ARG A 140 -21.79 16.48 6.17
N THR A 141 -20.72 17.19 6.55
CA THR A 141 -19.87 17.91 5.60
C THR A 141 -19.26 16.97 4.57
N PHE A 142 -18.79 15.79 4.98
CA PHE A 142 -18.26 14.78 4.06
C PHE A 142 -19.31 14.27 3.07
N ALA A 143 -20.53 13.96 3.54
CA ALA A 143 -21.62 13.52 2.67
C ALA A 143 -22.04 14.60 1.66
N GLU A 144 -22.11 15.86 2.09
CA GLU A 144 -22.41 16.99 1.22
C GLU A 144 -21.29 17.21 0.19
N ALA A 145 -20.02 17.15 0.61
CA ALA A 145 -18.89 17.33 -0.30
C ALA A 145 -18.82 16.23 -1.36
N ALA A 146 -18.99 14.96 -0.96
CA ALA A 146 -18.94 13.82 -1.86
C ALA A 146 -20.08 13.82 -2.91
N SER A 147 -21.22 14.44 -2.60
CA SER A 147 -22.33 14.61 -3.56
C SER A 147 -22.16 15.81 -4.50
N HIS A 148 -21.18 16.66 -4.24
CA HIS A 148 -20.95 17.91 -4.96
C HIS A 148 -19.48 18.05 -5.36
N THR A 149 -18.93 17.11 -6.12
CA THR A 149 -17.60 17.27 -6.73
C THR A 149 -17.67 18.04 -8.07
N PRO A 150 -16.58 18.65 -8.57
CA PRO A 150 -15.29 18.83 -7.91
C PRO A 150 -15.39 19.79 -6.72
N CYS A 151 -14.70 19.48 -5.62
CA CYS A 151 -14.75 20.30 -4.41
C CYS A 151 -13.51 20.14 -3.54
N ARG A 152 -13.38 21.03 -2.56
CA ARG A 152 -12.45 20.92 -1.46
C ARG A 152 -13.16 20.96 -0.12
N VAL A 153 -12.74 20.10 0.79
CA VAL A 153 -13.10 20.15 2.22
C VAL A 153 -11.85 20.59 2.97
N VAL A 154 -11.96 21.68 3.73
CA VAL A 154 -10.83 22.26 4.46
C VAL A 154 -11.17 22.36 5.94
N PHE A 155 -10.34 21.77 6.78
CA PHE A 155 -10.43 21.92 8.23
C PHE A 155 -9.76 23.22 8.65
N ASP A 156 -10.33 23.86 9.67
CA ASP A 156 -9.56 24.80 10.47
C ASP A 156 -8.43 24.04 11.18
N LYS A 157 -7.27 24.67 11.35
CA LYS A 157 -6.19 24.07 12.13
C LYS A 157 -6.61 24.00 13.60
N GLY A 158 -6.55 22.81 14.20
CA GLY A 158 -6.84 22.61 15.62
C GLY A 158 -6.76 21.15 16.03
N ASP A 159 -7.01 20.92 17.33
CA ASP A 159 -7.10 19.58 17.89
C ASP A 159 -8.57 19.15 17.97
N TYR A 160 -8.90 18.06 17.31
CA TYR A 160 -10.23 17.46 17.24
C TYR A 160 -10.20 16.16 18.02
N ARG A 161 -10.78 16.18 19.22
CA ARG A 161 -10.98 14.95 20.00
C ARG A 161 -12.37 14.41 19.73
N LEU A 162 -12.44 13.23 19.15
CA LEU A 162 -13.67 12.67 18.59
C LEU A 162 -13.99 11.31 19.19
N ASP A 163 -15.27 11.06 19.43
CA ASP A 163 -15.78 9.74 19.77
C ASP A 163 -16.48 9.15 18.52
N PRO A 164 -15.96 8.07 17.93
CA PRO A 164 -16.58 7.45 16.77
C PRO A 164 -17.89 6.71 17.08
N GLY A 165 -18.25 6.48 18.35
CA GLY A 165 -19.41 5.65 18.69
C GLY A 165 -19.25 4.23 18.12
N ASP A 166 -20.21 3.77 17.31
CA ASP A 166 -20.13 2.45 16.65
C ASP A 166 -19.55 2.52 15.22
N GLU A 167 -19.12 3.72 14.78
CA GLU A 167 -18.60 3.94 13.44
C GLU A 167 -17.20 3.37 13.26
N ARG A 168 -16.91 2.93 12.04
CA ARG A 168 -15.68 2.17 11.73
C ARG A 168 -14.70 2.94 10.87
N GLN A 169 -15.13 4.03 10.27
CA GLN A 169 -14.35 4.84 9.33
C GLN A 169 -14.69 6.31 9.54
N PHE A 170 -13.68 7.16 9.64
CA PHE A 170 -13.86 8.59 9.77
C PHE A 170 -14.08 9.25 8.40
N ILE A 171 -13.17 9.05 7.45
CA ILE A 171 -13.31 9.52 6.08
C ILE A 171 -13.69 8.34 5.21
N ARG A 172 -14.93 8.34 4.70
CA ARG A 172 -15.41 7.28 3.80
C ARG A 172 -15.99 7.88 2.53
N PHE A 173 -15.34 7.62 1.40
CA PHE A 173 -15.87 7.97 0.09
C PHE A 173 -15.96 6.76 -0.81
N THR A 174 -17.05 6.68 -1.56
CA THR A 174 -17.28 5.64 -2.58
C THR A 174 -17.58 6.33 -3.88
N VAL A 175 -16.86 5.97 -4.94
CA VAL A 175 -16.98 6.54 -6.30
C VAL A 175 -16.89 8.08 -6.37
N ALA A 176 -16.23 8.72 -5.41
CA ALA A 176 -15.95 10.15 -5.47
C ALA A 176 -14.86 10.43 -6.51
N SER A 177 -14.95 11.57 -7.18
CA SER A 177 -13.90 12.04 -8.10
C SER A 177 -13.63 13.52 -7.91
N ASP A 178 -12.38 13.96 -8.11
CA ASP A 178 -11.98 15.38 -8.07
C ASP A 178 -12.28 16.06 -6.71
N LEU A 179 -11.83 15.41 -5.62
CA LEU A 179 -12.06 15.86 -4.24
C LEU A 179 -10.74 16.06 -3.50
N ILE A 180 -10.56 17.23 -2.89
CA ILE A 180 -9.43 17.51 -2.01
C ILE A 180 -9.91 17.61 -0.57
N LEU A 181 -9.31 16.82 0.32
CA LEU A 181 -9.54 16.87 1.75
C LEU A 181 -8.26 17.37 2.43
N ASP A 182 -8.29 18.61 2.92
CA ASP A 182 -7.14 19.29 3.52
C ASP A 182 -7.37 19.52 5.02
N GLY A 183 -6.56 18.87 5.84
CA GLY A 183 -6.59 19.03 7.28
C GLY A 183 -6.02 20.36 7.77
N SER A 184 -5.32 21.13 6.93
CA SER A 184 -4.63 22.36 7.33
C SER A 184 -3.71 22.19 8.56
N GLY A 185 -3.23 20.97 8.83
CA GLY A 185 -2.47 20.62 10.02
C GLY A 185 -3.31 20.27 11.25
N ALA A 186 -4.57 19.87 11.08
CA ALA A 186 -5.43 19.40 12.15
C ALA A 186 -4.93 18.08 12.77
N THR A 187 -5.05 17.98 14.09
CA THR A 187 -4.81 16.75 14.86
C THR A 187 -6.14 16.08 15.15
N LEU A 188 -6.30 14.84 14.75
CA LEU A 188 -7.47 14.01 15.02
C LEU A 188 -7.10 12.97 16.07
N THR A 189 -7.70 13.06 17.25
CA THR A 189 -7.49 12.08 18.34
C THR A 189 -8.80 11.39 18.67
N PHE A 190 -8.87 10.07 18.49
CA PHE A 190 -10.09 9.31 18.78
C PHE A 190 -10.03 8.63 20.15
N THR A 191 -11.19 8.55 20.82
CA THR A 191 -11.33 7.91 22.14
C THR A 191 -11.19 6.39 22.10
N HIS A 192 -11.31 5.79 20.90
CA HIS A 192 -11.08 4.38 20.64
C HIS A 192 -10.82 4.14 19.15
N PRO A 193 -10.38 2.92 18.77
CA PRO A 193 -9.99 2.62 17.39
C PRO A 193 -11.08 2.83 16.33
N VAL A 194 -10.69 3.50 15.24
CA VAL A 194 -11.47 3.75 14.02
C VAL A 194 -10.51 3.85 12.83
N GLY A 195 -10.93 3.54 11.61
CA GLY A 195 -10.11 3.83 10.43
C GLY A 195 -10.13 5.32 10.07
N LEU A 196 -9.00 5.89 9.67
CA LEU A 196 -8.92 7.29 9.23
C LEU A 196 -9.56 7.46 7.84
N VAL A 197 -9.10 6.71 6.85
CA VAL A 197 -9.52 6.85 5.44
C VAL A 197 -9.93 5.51 4.85
N ASN A 198 -11.09 5.49 4.18
CA ASN A 198 -11.50 4.42 3.29
C ASN A 198 -12.05 5.00 1.98
N LEU A 199 -11.28 4.86 0.90
CA LEU A 199 -11.66 5.28 -0.44
C LEU A 199 -11.96 4.06 -1.29
N THR A 200 -13.19 3.92 -1.76
CA THR A 200 -13.59 2.82 -2.63
C THR A 200 -13.88 3.34 -4.04
N ARG A 201 -13.14 2.86 -5.04
CA ARG A 201 -13.31 3.21 -6.46
C ARG A 201 -13.32 4.72 -6.73
N CYS A 202 -12.54 5.47 -5.96
CA CYS A 202 -12.42 6.92 -6.12
C CYS A 202 -11.36 7.27 -7.18
N GLN A 203 -11.46 8.46 -7.78
CA GLN A 203 -10.51 8.91 -8.80
C GLN A 203 -10.07 10.36 -8.55
N ARG A 204 -8.77 10.68 -8.62
CA ARG A 204 -8.28 12.06 -8.38
C ARG A 204 -8.79 12.61 -7.04
N VAL A 205 -8.48 11.88 -5.96
CA VAL A 205 -8.79 12.28 -4.58
C VAL A 205 -7.50 12.49 -3.81
N MET A 206 -7.37 13.64 -3.16
CA MET A 206 -6.21 13.97 -2.34
C MET A 206 -6.62 14.12 -0.88
N VAL A 207 -5.95 13.40 0.02
CA VAL A 207 -6.07 13.57 1.48
C VAL A 207 -4.75 14.08 2.01
N LYS A 208 -4.76 15.26 2.66
CA LYS A 208 -3.52 15.93 3.06
C LYS A 208 -3.58 16.61 4.43
N ASN A 209 -2.39 16.78 5.02
CA ASN A 209 -2.16 17.64 6.19
C ASN A 209 -2.96 17.27 7.45
N PHE A 210 -3.07 15.97 7.77
CA PHE A 210 -3.65 15.49 9.02
C PHE A 210 -2.60 14.85 9.93
N THR A 211 -2.77 15.01 11.24
CA THR A 211 -2.22 14.09 12.24
C THR A 211 -3.36 13.21 12.77
N PHE A 212 -3.12 11.92 12.93
CA PHE A 212 -4.11 10.93 13.37
C PHE A 212 -3.57 10.10 14.53
N ASP A 213 -4.36 9.98 15.60
CA ASP A 213 -3.97 9.23 16.79
C ASP A 213 -5.17 8.66 17.57
N PHE A 214 -4.89 7.72 18.48
CA PHE A 214 -5.82 7.25 19.51
C PHE A 214 -5.28 7.56 20.91
N ASP A 215 -6.21 7.78 21.84
CA ASP A 215 -5.89 7.90 23.25
C ASP A 215 -6.96 7.16 24.09
N PRO A 216 -6.65 5.94 24.58
CA PRO A 216 -5.34 5.25 24.54
C PRO A 216 -4.99 4.66 23.15
N PRO A 217 -3.72 4.27 22.89
CA PRO A 217 -3.33 3.59 21.65
C PRO A 217 -4.07 2.26 21.45
N ALA A 218 -4.15 1.77 20.20
CA ALA A 218 -4.85 0.52 19.84
C ALA A 218 -4.13 -0.77 20.30
N TYR A 219 -3.09 -0.66 21.11
CA TYR A 219 -2.37 -1.79 21.70
C TYR A 219 -2.16 -1.52 23.19
N THR A 220 -1.84 -2.55 23.97
CA THR A 220 -1.39 -2.35 25.36
C THR A 220 0.04 -2.82 25.54
N ALA A 221 0.77 -2.21 26.46
CA ALA A 221 2.15 -2.54 26.76
C ALA A 221 2.39 -2.48 28.27
N GLY A 222 3.18 -3.42 28.77
CA GLY A 222 3.53 -3.51 30.19
C GLY A 222 4.98 -3.88 30.41
N ARG A 223 5.58 -3.31 31.45
CA ARG A 223 6.93 -3.64 31.88
C ARG A 223 6.92 -4.92 32.70
N VAL A 224 7.70 -5.91 32.32
CA VAL A 224 7.88 -7.15 33.06
C VAL A 224 8.54 -6.87 34.40
N VAL A 225 7.90 -7.25 35.49
CA VAL A 225 8.38 -7.08 36.87
C VAL A 225 8.71 -8.40 37.56
N ALA A 226 8.14 -9.51 37.09
CA ALA A 226 8.50 -10.85 37.55
C ALA A 226 8.34 -11.88 36.43
N VAL A 227 9.13 -12.96 36.49
CA VAL A 227 9.08 -14.09 35.57
C VAL A 227 9.00 -15.38 36.38
N ASP A 228 7.97 -16.18 36.13
CA ASP A 228 7.85 -17.55 36.64
C ASP A 228 7.93 -18.53 35.46
N ALA A 229 9.17 -18.92 35.15
CA ALA A 229 9.44 -19.86 34.06
C ALA A 229 8.85 -21.26 34.31
N LYS A 230 8.64 -21.66 35.57
CA LYS A 230 8.05 -22.97 35.90
C LYS A 230 6.54 -22.95 35.68
N ALA A 231 5.87 -21.88 36.10
CA ALA A 231 4.45 -21.67 35.88
C ALA A 231 4.12 -21.19 34.46
N GLY A 232 5.13 -20.86 33.64
CA GLY A 232 4.93 -20.35 32.28
C GLY A 232 4.25 -18.98 32.27
N SER A 233 4.57 -18.11 33.23
CA SER A 233 3.92 -16.80 33.36
C SER A 233 4.90 -15.66 33.62
N ILE A 234 4.44 -14.45 33.31
CA ILE A 234 5.11 -13.19 33.65
C ILE A 234 4.13 -12.29 34.37
N GLU A 235 4.64 -11.43 35.24
CA GLU A 235 3.88 -10.31 35.79
C GLU A 235 4.37 -9.02 35.15
N THR A 236 3.43 -8.16 34.76
CA THR A 236 3.70 -6.91 34.06
C THR A 236 2.95 -5.76 34.71
N ASP A 237 3.62 -4.61 34.84
CA ASP A 237 2.97 -3.34 35.17
C ASP A 237 2.64 -2.61 33.86
N ILE A 238 1.34 -2.48 33.55
CA ILE A 238 0.88 -1.83 32.31
C ILE A 238 1.29 -0.36 32.32
N LEU A 239 1.97 0.07 31.26
CA LEU A 239 2.55 1.41 31.13
C LEU A 239 1.46 2.49 31.22
N PRO A 240 1.76 3.67 31.79
CA PRO A 240 0.84 4.81 31.78
C PRO A 240 0.34 5.14 30.36
N GLY A 241 -0.90 5.61 30.24
CA GLY A 241 -1.51 5.96 28.95
C GLY A 241 -1.97 4.77 28.10
N HIS A 242 -1.63 3.52 28.45
CA HIS A 242 -2.12 2.34 27.73
C HIS A 242 -3.40 1.79 28.36
N ALA A 243 -4.27 1.21 27.52
CA ALA A 243 -5.48 0.53 27.99
C ALA A 243 -5.12 -0.68 28.87
N LEU A 244 -5.96 -1.00 29.86
CA LEU A 244 -5.79 -2.24 30.61
C LEU A 244 -6.19 -3.44 29.72
N PRO A 245 -5.56 -4.61 29.85
CA PRO A 245 -5.88 -5.80 29.05
C PRO A 245 -7.38 -6.18 29.05
N GLU A 246 -8.07 -5.99 30.17
CA GLU A 246 -9.51 -6.28 30.31
C GLU A 246 -10.44 -5.20 29.74
N ALA A 247 -9.91 -4.04 29.33
CA ALA A 247 -10.73 -2.91 28.85
C ALA A 247 -11.37 -3.19 27.49
N TYR A 248 -10.75 -4.03 26.66
CA TYR A 248 -11.24 -4.34 25.31
C TYR A 248 -11.18 -5.85 25.02
N PRO A 249 -12.26 -6.46 24.53
CA PRO A 249 -12.29 -7.89 24.18
C PRO A 249 -11.25 -8.29 23.12
N ALA A 250 -10.78 -7.32 22.31
CA ALA A 250 -9.75 -7.54 21.29
C ALA A 250 -8.46 -8.13 21.86
N PHE A 251 -8.07 -7.71 23.07
CA PHE A 251 -6.87 -8.21 23.75
C PHE A 251 -6.97 -9.68 24.18
N SER A 252 -8.18 -10.19 24.46
CA SER A 252 -8.37 -11.62 24.74
C SER A 252 -8.49 -12.46 23.46
N ARG A 253 -9.06 -11.88 22.41
CA ARG A 253 -9.34 -12.56 21.13
C ARG A 253 -8.08 -12.74 20.29
N ASP A 254 -7.30 -11.68 20.11
CA ASP A 254 -6.08 -11.72 19.32
C ASP A 254 -4.88 -11.69 20.25
N GLN A 255 -4.26 -12.85 20.39
CA GLN A 255 -3.24 -13.12 21.39
C GLN A 255 -1.85 -12.68 20.94
N LYS A 256 -1.71 -12.04 19.76
CA LYS A 256 -0.42 -11.62 19.21
C LYS A 256 0.28 -10.65 20.16
N GLY A 257 1.40 -11.12 20.72
CA GLY A 257 2.27 -10.31 21.54
C GLY A 257 3.69 -10.27 21.00
N MET A 258 4.43 -9.26 21.41
CA MET A 258 5.84 -9.07 21.09
C MET A 258 6.60 -8.55 22.31
N VAL A 259 7.92 -8.76 22.30
CA VAL A 259 8.79 -8.32 23.40
C VAL A 259 9.78 -7.33 22.85
N VAL A 260 9.76 -6.13 23.40
CA VAL A 260 10.61 -5.01 22.98
C VAL A 260 11.45 -4.50 24.14
N THR A 261 12.50 -3.77 23.79
CA THR A 261 13.49 -3.24 24.75
C THR A 261 13.56 -1.73 24.65
N GLU A 262 13.21 -1.03 25.73
CA GLU A 262 13.27 0.45 25.77
C GLU A 262 14.67 1.01 25.62
N ALA A 263 15.68 0.32 26.17
CA ALA A 263 17.08 0.72 26.09
C ALA A 263 17.56 0.86 24.64
N ASP A 264 16.99 0.08 23.72
CA ASP A 264 17.29 0.09 22.30
C ASP A 264 16.17 0.76 21.48
N GLY A 265 15.48 1.75 22.06
CA GLY A 265 14.45 2.52 21.35
C GLY A 265 13.21 1.71 20.99
N PHE A 266 12.83 0.74 21.83
CA PHE A 266 11.75 -0.23 21.59
C PHE A 266 12.02 -1.21 20.44
N ALA A 267 13.30 -1.55 20.19
CA ALA A 267 13.63 -2.63 19.27
C ALA A 267 13.13 -3.99 19.78
N MET A 268 12.75 -4.86 18.84
CA MET A 268 12.41 -6.25 19.12
C MET A 268 13.57 -6.95 19.85
N LYS A 269 13.25 -7.63 20.96
CA LYS A 269 14.22 -8.35 21.76
C LYS A 269 14.87 -9.46 20.91
N ARG A 270 16.18 -9.62 21.02
CA ARG A 270 16.90 -10.70 20.33
C ARG A 270 16.77 -12.02 21.09
N GLY A 271 16.77 -13.14 20.35
CA GLY A 271 16.74 -14.49 20.93
C GLY A 271 15.38 -14.96 21.44
N ILE A 272 14.30 -14.23 21.13
CA ILE A 272 12.92 -14.61 21.40
C ILE A 272 12.16 -14.85 20.09
N GLN A 273 11.02 -15.54 20.16
CA GLN A 273 10.11 -15.71 19.04
C GLN A 273 9.55 -14.35 18.58
N LEU A 274 9.35 -14.20 17.28
CA LEU A 274 8.78 -12.97 16.70
C LEU A 274 7.37 -12.67 17.25
N VAL A 275 6.56 -13.71 17.43
CA VAL A 275 5.23 -13.64 18.02
C VAL A 275 5.22 -14.48 19.30
N VAL A 276 4.81 -13.86 20.40
CA VAL A 276 4.71 -14.47 21.73
C VAL A 276 3.24 -14.40 22.15
N ALA A 277 2.50 -15.48 21.91
CA ALA A 277 1.06 -15.52 22.14
C ALA A 277 0.71 -15.89 23.58
N HIS A 278 -0.15 -15.10 24.25
CA HIS A 278 -0.61 -15.42 25.60
C HIS A 278 -1.76 -16.44 25.58
N ALA A 279 -1.82 -17.28 26.62
CA ALA A 279 -2.93 -18.18 26.91
C ALA A 279 -4.02 -17.52 27.78
N GLY A 280 -3.78 -16.29 28.25
CA GLY A 280 -4.72 -15.51 29.07
C GLY A 280 -4.00 -14.54 30.00
N PHE A 281 -4.77 -13.65 30.62
CA PHE A 281 -4.27 -12.71 31.61
C PHE A 281 -5.24 -12.55 32.78
N GLU A 282 -4.72 -12.20 33.94
CA GLU A 282 -5.48 -11.89 35.14
C GLU A 282 -4.91 -10.64 35.82
N ARG A 283 -5.79 -9.77 36.31
CA ARG A 283 -5.39 -8.62 37.11
C ARG A 283 -4.99 -9.08 38.50
N ILE A 284 -3.82 -8.65 38.97
CA ILE A 284 -3.37 -8.88 40.34
C ILE A 284 -3.85 -7.73 41.22
N GLU A 285 -3.42 -6.51 40.89
CA GLU A 285 -3.81 -5.28 41.58
C GLU A 285 -3.51 -4.07 40.67
N GLY A 286 -4.19 -2.94 40.86
CA GLY A 286 -3.82 -1.69 40.17
C GLY A 286 -3.66 -1.87 38.65
N ARG A 287 -2.44 -1.65 38.13
CA ARG A 287 -2.08 -1.87 36.72
C ARG A 287 -1.22 -3.13 36.52
N ARG A 288 -1.09 -3.98 37.53
CA ARG A 288 -0.32 -5.22 37.50
C ARG A 288 -1.17 -6.39 37.00
N PHE A 289 -0.69 -7.02 35.94
CA PHE A 289 -1.34 -8.16 35.29
C PHE A 289 -0.37 -9.33 35.18
N ARG A 290 -0.88 -10.54 35.43
CA ARG A 290 -0.16 -11.77 35.11
C ARG A 290 -0.60 -12.28 33.74
N PHE A 291 0.36 -12.49 32.84
CA PHE A 291 0.13 -13.16 31.56
C PHE A 291 0.67 -14.59 31.64
N ARG A 292 -0.11 -15.53 31.10
CA ARG A 292 0.27 -16.95 31.01
C ARG A 292 0.53 -17.32 29.56
N PHE A 293 1.42 -18.28 29.32
CA PHE A 293 1.75 -18.78 27.98
C PHE A 293 1.56 -20.29 27.93
N GLU A 294 1.07 -20.82 26.80
CA GLU A 294 0.83 -22.27 26.65
C GLU A 294 2.12 -23.09 26.81
N ASN A 295 3.23 -22.55 26.27
CA ASN A 295 4.54 -23.15 26.42
C ASN A 295 5.31 -22.46 27.56
N ALA A 296 5.55 -23.18 28.66
CA ALA A 296 6.29 -22.65 29.80
C ALA A 296 7.71 -22.16 29.44
N LYS A 297 8.32 -22.71 28.38
CA LYS A 297 9.63 -22.24 27.89
C LYS A 297 9.58 -20.80 27.37
N THR A 298 8.43 -20.34 26.90
CA THR A 298 8.24 -18.97 26.39
C THR A 298 8.46 -17.93 27.49
N ALA A 299 7.91 -18.15 28.68
CA ALA A 299 8.13 -17.26 29.83
C ALA A 299 9.62 -17.17 30.21
N GLY A 300 10.37 -18.28 30.07
CA GLY A 300 11.82 -18.32 30.32
C GLY A 300 12.66 -17.48 29.34
N LEU A 301 12.07 -16.95 28.26
CA LEU A 301 12.75 -16.04 27.32
C LEU A 301 12.64 -14.56 27.74
N PHE A 302 11.81 -14.25 28.74
CA PHE A 302 11.65 -12.90 29.28
C PHE A 302 12.70 -12.59 30.35
N ALA A 303 12.97 -11.30 30.53
CA ALA A 303 13.73 -10.74 31.62
C ALA A 303 12.92 -9.64 32.31
N VAL A 304 13.16 -9.44 33.61
CA VAL A 304 12.62 -8.27 34.32
C VAL A 304 13.16 -7.00 33.64
N GLY A 305 12.26 -6.05 33.36
CA GLY A 305 12.56 -4.82 32.63
C GLY A 305 12.17 -4.84 31.15
N ASP A 306 11.97 -6.01 30.54
CA ASP A 306 11.42 -6.13 29.19
C ASP A 306 10.05 -5.43 29.10
N VAL A 307 9.67 -5.00 27.90
CA VAL A 307 8.31 -4.51 27.63
C VAL A 307 7.58 -5.56 26.79
N TYR A 308 6.50 -6.10 27.35
CA TYR A 308 5.58 -6.98 26.62
C TYR A 308 4.48 -6.12 26.02
N VAL A 309 4.33 -6.19 24.70
CA VAL A 309 3.34 -5.45 23.91
C VAL A 309 2.32 -6.45 23.37
N LEU A 310 1.04 -6.17 23.57
CA LEU A 310 -0.08 -6.92 23.02
C LEU A 310 -0.75 -6.06 21.95
N ASP A 311 -0.57 -6.44 20.67
CA ASP A 311 -0.95 -5.67 19.48
C ASP A 311 -2.06 -6.39 18.68
N PRO A 312 -3.31 -6.41 19.17
CA PRO A 312 -4.37 -7.15 18.51
C PRO A 312 -4.69 -6.53 17.15
N ARG A 313 -5.13 -7.37 16.21
CA ARG A 313 -5.85 -6.91 15.03
C ARG A 313 -7.28 -6.58 15.44
N TRP A 314 -7.63 -5.31 15.31
CA TRP A 314 -9.00 -4.87 15.42
C TRP A 314 -9.68 -5.22 14.10
N GLN A 315 -10.43 -6.32 14.10
CA GLN A 315 -11.16 -6.79 12.92
C GLN A 315 -12.20 -5.75 12.44
N ALA A 316 -12.96 -6.08 11.39
CA ALA A 316 -13.97 -5.22 10.77
C ALA A 316 -14.97 -4.56 11.74
N GLU A 317 -15.07 -5.02 12.99
CA GLU A 317 -15.89 -4.46 14.06
C GLU A 317 -15.32 -3.17 14.70
N GLY A 318 -14.04 -2.81 14.48
CA GLY A 318 -13.38 -1.67 15.14
C GLY A 318 -12.45 -0.83 14.25
N GLY A 319 -12.71 -0.74 12.94
CA GLY A 319 -11.92 0.09 12.02
C GLY A 319 -10.57 -0.54 11.66
N GLY A 320 -10.61 -1.50 10.72
CA GLY A 320 -9.50 -2.41 10.50
C GLY A 320 -8.34 -1.93 9.61
N HIS A 321 -8.23 -0.66 9.20
CA HIS A 321 -7.04 -0.09 8.51
C HIS A 321 -6.90 1.39 8.89
N GLY A 322 -5.68 1.92 8.87
CA GLY A 322 -5.43 3.36 9.03
C GLY A 322 -6.01 4.19 7.88
N ALA A 323 -5.36 4.17 6.71
CA ALA A 323 -5.81 4.80 5.49
C ALA A 323 -5.71 3.83 4.30
N VAL A 324 -6.85 3.52 3.68
CA VAL A 324 -6.96 2.46 2.68
C VAL A 324 -7.69 2.90 1.41
N VAL A 325 -7.22 2.38 0.27
CA VAL A 325 -7.83 2.58 -1.05
C VAL A 325 -8.21 1.22 -1.66
N TYR A 326 -9.49 1.01 -1.93
CA TYR A 326 -10.04 -0.17 -2.60
C TYR A 326 -10.45 0.16 -4.03
N GLY A 327 -9.62 -0.21 -5.00
CA GLY A 327 -9.76 0.18 -6.39
C GLY A 327 -9.65 1.69 -6.60
N GLY A 328 -9.87 2.14 -7.82
CA GLY A 328 -9.71 3.56 -8.17
C GLY A 328 -8.32 3.89 -8.71
N GLU A 329 -8.09 5.17 -8.95
CA GLU A 329 -6.91 5.65 -9.67
C GLU A 329 -6.56 7.09 -9.25
N ASP A 330 -5.26 7.44 -9.24
CA ASP A 330 -4.77 8.81 -8.96
C ASP A 330 -5.19 9.34 -7.59
N VAL A 331 -5.12 8.48 -6.57
CA VAL A 331 -5.31 8.89 -5.18
C VAL A 331 -3.98 9.38 -4.63
N VAL A 332 -4.00 10.46 -3.85
CA VAL A 332 -2.83 11.01 -3.17
C VAL A 332 -3.06 11.07 -1.67
N PHE A 333 -2.17 10.46 -0.90
CA PHE A 333 -1.97 10.75 0.52
C PHE A 333 -0.72 11.61 0.66
N PHE A 334 -0.88 12.85 1.13
CA PHE A 334 0.20 13.83 1.17
C PHE A 334 0.36 14.42 2.57
N ASN A 335 1.56 14.35 3.14
CA ASN A 335 1.87 14.97 4.44
C ASN A 335 0.90 14.54 5.57
N LEU A 336 0.72 13.23 5.71
CA LEU A 336 -0.06 12.63 6.81
C LEU A 336 0.87 12.14 7.91
N THR A 337 0.53 12.37 9.17
CA THR A 337 1.24 11.80 10.33
C THR A 337 0.30 10.87 11.09
N LEU A 338 0.56 9.56 11.04
CA LEU A 338 -0.25 8.52 11.68
C LEU A 338 0.55 7.97 12.88
N ARG A 339 0.01 8.16 14.08
CA ARG A 339 0.63 7.81 15.37
C ARG A 339 0.06 6.56 16.04
N SER A 340 -1.01 6.05 15.44
CA SER A 340 -1.67 4.81 15.81
C SER A 340 -2.47 4.29 14.62
N ALA A 341 -2.60 2.97 14.52
CA ALA A 341 -3.60 2.31 13.69
C ALA A 341 -3.95 0.97 14.33
N ALA A 342 -5.19 0.52 14.16
CA ALA A 342 -5.72 -0.65 14.85
C ALA A 342 -5.44 -1.98 14.14
N ASN A 343 -4.72 -1.91 13.02
CA ASN A 343 -4.33 -3.02 12.15
C ASN A 343 -3.39 -2.43 11.08
N GLU A 344 -3.34 -2.95 9.84
CA GLU A 344 -2.52 -2.37 8.77
C GLU A 344 -2.78 -0.87 8.59
N CYS A 345 -1.71 -0.07 8.47
CA CYS A 345 -1.88 1.37 8.43
C CYS A 345 -2.21 1.88 7.04
N LEU A 346 -1.27 1.85 6.11
CA LEU A 346 -1.46 2.30 4.74
C LEU A 346 -1.79 1.12 3.85
N GLY A 347 -2.90 1.20 3.11
CA GLY A 347 -3.40 0.10 2.30
C GLY A 347 -3.76 0.51 0.88
N SER A 348 -3.42 -0.31 -0.11
CA SER A 348 -4.13 -0.25 -1.39
C SER A 348 -4.42 -1.64 -1.96
N PHE A 349 -5.60 -1.78 -2.54
CA PHE A 349 -6.11 -3.03 -3.07
C PHE A 349 -6.70 -2.76 -4.45
N TYR A 350 -6.02 -3.18 -5.52
CA TYR A 350 -6.41 -2.93 -6.91
C TYR A 350 -6.48 -1.44 -7.30
N ALA A 351 -5.87 -0.55 -6.51
CA ALA A 351 -5.83 0.88 -6.79
C ALA A 351 -4.58 1.22 -7.60
N ASN A 352 -4.77 1.89 -8.73
CA ASN A 352 -3.68 2.22 -9.64
C ASN A 352 -3.13 3.61 -9.33
N ARG A 353 -1.80 3.78 -9.49
CA ARG A 353 -1.15 5.10 -9.39
C ARG A 353 -1.53 5.82 -8.08
N HIS A 354 -1.47 5.10 -6.96
CA HIS A 354 -1.66 5.70 -5.64
C HIS A 354 -0.34 6.34 -5.20
N ALA A 355 -0.32 7.64 -5.00
CA ALA A 355 0.85 8.35 -4.47
C ALA A 355 0.75 8.51 -2.94
N ILE A 356 1.80 8.07 -2.24
CA ILE A 356 1.99 8.19 -0.78
C ILE A 356 3.24 9.03 -0.58
N LEU A 357 3.03 10.29 -0.24
CA LEU A 357 4.06 11.32 -0.30
C LEU A 357 4.18 11.99 1.06
N HIS A 358 5.39 12.01 1.61
CA HIS A 358 5.69 12.64 2.91
C HIS A 358 4.80 12.12 4.06
N VAL A 359 4.41 10.84 4.01
CA VAL A 359 3.61 10.20 5.05
C VAL A 359 4.51 9.62 6.14
N LYS A 360 4.13 9.84 7.40
CA LYS A 360 4.86 9.38 8.58
C LYS A 360 4.00 8.42 9.37
N LEU A 361 4.49 7.19 9.55
CA LEU A 361 4.06 6.30 10.62
C LEU A 361 5.00 6.57 11.79
N GLU A 362 4.68 7.61 12.55
CA GLU A 362 5.54 8.19 13.59
C GLU A 362 5.20 7.58 14.94
N ARG A 363 6.21 7.17 15.70
CA ARG A 363 6.02 6.63 17.04
C ARG A 363 6.07 7.75 18.09
N PRO A 364 4.99 7.98 18.86
CA PRO A 364 5.03 8.96 19.94
C PRO A 364 6.00 8.56 21.07
N PRO A 365 6.55 9.54 21.83
CA PRO A 365 7.33 9.25 23.03
C PRO A 365 6.57 8.36 24.02
N GLY A 366 7.26 7.37 24.59
CA GLY A 366 6.67 6.42 25.54
C GLY A 366 5.77 5.35 24.93
N ARG A 367 5.64 5.31 23.60
CA ARG A 367 4.98 4.23 22.86
C ARG A 367 6.00 3.30 22.23
N ALA A 368 5.64 2.02 22.16
CA ALA A 368 6.45 0.96 21.55
C ALA A 368 6.23 0.86 20.04
N LEU A 369 5.00 1.14 19.58
CA LEU A 369 4.60 1.04 18.19
C LEU A 369 4.09 2.38 17.66
N SER A 370 4.33 2.64 16.38
CA SER A 370 3.60 3.68 15.64
C SER A 370 2.23 3.16 15.20
N VAL A 371 2.15 1.90 14.75
CA VAL A 371 0.94 1.27 14.22
C VAL A 371 0.90 -0.22 14.58
N ASN A 372 -0.28 -0.77 14.80
CA ASN A 372 -0.45 -2.22 14.96
C ASN A 372 -0.19 -2.92 13.61
N ASN A 373 0.27 -4.17 13.62
CA ASN A 373 0.41 -4.98 12.39
C ASN A 373 1.21 -4.27 11.26
N GLY A 374 0.82 -4.43 9.99
CA GLY A 374 1.58 -3.94 8.83
C GLY A 374 1.63 -2.42 8.69
N GLY A 375 2.77 -1.87 8.31
CA GLY A 375 2.92 -0.44 8.05
C GLY A 375 2.26 -0.03 6.74
N ASN A 376 2.69 -0.62 5.64
CA ASN A 376 2.34 -0.20 4.29
C ASN A 376 2.11 -1.40 3.36
N ASN A 377 0.85 -1.71 3.04
CA ASN A 377 0.41 -2.96 2.42
C ASN A 377 -0.34 -2.72 1.10
N HIS A 378 0.23 -3.13 -0.02
CA HIS A 378 -0.27 -2.88 -1.36
C HIS A 378 -0.44 -4.15 -2.16
N HIS A 379 -1.63 -4.33 -2.71
CA HIS A 379 -2.06 -5.55 -3.34
C HIS A 379 -2.62 -5.24 -4.73
N ASN A 380 -2.02 -5.84 -5.75
CA ASN A 380 -2.67 -6.07 -7.06
C ASN A 380 -3.05 -4.83 -7.86
N ALA A 381 -2.28 -3.75 -7.71
CA ALA A 381 -2.36 -2.63 -8.62
C ALA A 381 -1.81 -3.02 -10.00
N ARG A 382 -2.44 -2.56 -11.07
CA ARG A 382 -1.90 -2.64 -12.44
C ARG A 382 -0.68 -1.73 -12.57
N THR A 383 -0.79 -0.54 -12.00
CA THR A 383 0.32 0.39 -11.82
C THR A 383 0.48 0.60 -10.32
N GLY A 384 1.60 0.10 -9.77
CA GLY A 384 1.90 0.13 -8.33
C GLY A 384 1.89 1.53 -7.71
N PRO A 385 2.00 1.62 -6.38
CA PRO A 385 2.04 2.90 -5.69
C PRO A 385 3.36 3.66 -5.95
N TRP A 386 3.32 4.98 -5.80
CA TRP A 386 4.50 5.84 -5.65
C TRP A 386 4.69 6.15 -4.18
N ILE A 387 5.87 5.88 -3.61
CA ILE A 387 6.13 6.10 -2.20
C ILE A 387 7.41 6.91 -2.08
N GLU A 388 7.32 8.14 -1.56
CA GLU A 388 8.44 9.08 -1.53
C GLU A 388 8.37 10.02 -0.33
N GLY A 389 9.52 10.37 0.24
CA GLY A 389 9.61 11.29 1.39
C GLY A 389 9.04 10.73 2.70
N CYS A 390 8.73 9.43 2.78
CA CYS A 390 8.05 8.83 3.92
C CYS A 390 8.99 8.40 5.06
N LEU A 391 8.45 8.37 6.29
CA LEU A 391 9.06 7.77 7.47
C LEU A 391 8.16 6.65 8.00
N PHE A 392 8.62 5.41 8.01
CA PHE A 392 7.90 4.29 8.61
C PHE A 392 8.77 3.65 9.70
N GLU A 393 8.37 3.78 10.97
CA GLU A 393 9.14 3.26 12.11
C GLU A 393 8.26 2.43 13.05
N ASN A 394 8.83 1.40 13.69
CA ASN A 394 8.19 0.61 14.75
C ASN A 394 6.75 0.14 14.41
N CYS A 395 6.53 -0.39 13.21
CA CYS A 395 5.29 -1.06 12.86
C CYS A 395 5.23 -2.44 13.55
N GLY A 396 4.02 -2.92 13.88
CA GLY A 396 3.84 -4.22 14.55
C GLY A 396 4.10 -5.46 13.69
N ASP A 397 4.33 -5.29 12.39
CA ASP A 397 4.64 -6.32 11.39
C ASP A 397 5.48 -5.70 10.25
N ASP A 398 5.46 -6.28 9.05
CA ASP A 398 6.13 -5.77 7.85
C ASP A 398 5.95 -4.26 7.65
N VAL A 399 7.05 -3.52 7.49
CA VAL A 399 7.02 -2.07 7.26
C VAL A 399 6.47 -1.73 5.87
N CYS A 400 6.84 -2.50 4.86
CA CYS A 400 6.38 -2.30 3.49
C CYS A 400 6.22 -3.64 2.77
N HIS A 401 5.04 -3.86 2.21
CA HIS A 401 4.65 -5.06 1.49
C HIS A 401 3.94 -4.64 0.20
N VAL A 402 4.58 -4.87 -0.94
CA VAL A 402 3.96 -4.69 -2.27
C VAL A 402 3.92 -6.05 -2.97
N ASN A 403 2.73 -6.49 -3.37
CA ASN A 403 2.53 -7.79 -4.02
C ASN A 403 1.58 -7.74 -5.22
N GLY A 404 1.64 -8.82 -6.01
CA GLY A 404 0.67 -9.16 -7.06
C GLY A 404 0.03 -10.53 -6.79
N LEU A 405 -1.06 -10.86 -7.50
CA LEU A 405 -1.77 -12.13 -7.34
C LEU A 405 -1.04 -13.26 -8.05
N ALA A 406 -0.76 -14.32 -7.30
CA ALA A 406 -0.56 -15.63 -7.86
C ALA A 406 -1.88 -16.42 -7.78
N MET A 407 -2.34 -16.94 -8.92
CA MET A 407 -3.61 -17.66 -9.01
C MET A 407 -3.41 -19.05 -9.60
N ALA A 408 -4.22 -20.01 -9.15
CA ALA A 408 -4.27 -21.32 -9.77
C ALA A 408 -5.23 -21.33 -10.96
N VAL A 409 -4.84 -22.08 -11.98
CA VAL A 409 -5.71 -22.41 -13.11
C VAL A 409 -6.71 -23.46 -12.64
N ALA A 410 -8.00 -23.10 -12.63
CA ALA A 410 -9.07 -23.99 -12.22
C ALA A 410 -9.27 -25.11 -13.25
N GLU A 411 -9.33 -24.74 -14.53
CA GLU A 411 -9.56 -25.64 -15.67
C GLU A 411 -8.82 -25.11 -16.90
N GLN A 412 -8.54 -26.01 -17.86
CA GLN A 412 -7.96 -25.68 -19.16
C GLN A 412 -8.83 -26.31 -20.26
N PRO A 413 -9.94 -25.67 -20.66
CA PRO A 413 -10.92 -26.25 -21.59
C PRO A 413 -10.38 -26.44 -23.01
N ALA A 414 -9.34 -25.68 -23.39
CA ALA A 414 -8.61 -25.83 -24.64
C ALA A 414 -7.12 -25.50 -24.40
N PRO A 415 -6.19 -25.94 -25.28
CA PRO A 415 -4.76 -25.69 -25.08
C PRO A 415 -4.40 -24.21 -24.87
N ASP A 416 -5.15 -23.29 -25.46
CA ASP A 416 -5.02 -21.84 -25.42
C ASP A 416 -6.08 -21.14 -24.55
N GLN A 417 -6.78 -21.86 -23.66
CA GLN A 417 -7.80 -21.28 -22.80
C GLN A 417 -7.64 -21.75 -21.36
N VAL A 418 -7.75 -20.82 -20.39
CA VAL A 418 -7.71 -21.14 -18.97
C VAL A 418 -8.89 -20.52 -18.22
N VAL A 419 -9.40 -21.24 -17.23
CA VAL A 419 -10.41 -20.74 -16.30
C VAL A 419 -9.73 -20.36 -14.99
N ILE A 420 -9.92 -19.12 -14.54
CA ILE A 420 -9.38 -18.60 -13.28
C ILE A 420 -10.56 -18.31 -12.33
N ASN A 421 -10.60 -18.94 -11.16
CA ASN A 421 -11.64 -18.63 -10.16
C ASN A 421 -11.40 -17.25 -9.55
N LEU A 422 -12.49 -16.55 -9.23
CA LEU A 422 -12.43 -15.29 -8.50
C LEU A 422 -12.03 -15.53 -7.03
N GLY A 423 -12.70 -16.43 -6.32
CA GLY A 423 -12.41 -16.74 -4.91
C GLY A 423 -11.37 -17.85 -4.68
N GLN A 424 -10.11 -17.59 -4.98
CA GLN A 424 -8.98 -18.51 -4.69
C GLN A 424 -8.59 -18.46 -3.19
N PRO A 425 -7.88 -19.43 -2.60
CA PRO A 425 -7.57 -19.42 -1.16
C PRO A 425 -6.60 -18.31 -0.72
N PHE A 426 -5.91 -17.68 -1.66
CA PHE A 426 -5.13 -16.46 -1.42
C PHE A 426 -5.92 -15.18 -1.70
N ASP A 427 -7.16 -15.31 -2.16
CA ASP A 427 -8.08 -14.18 -2.23
C ASP A 427 -8.64 -13.94 -0.82
N GLN A 428 -8.12 -12.90 -0.17
CA GLN A 428 -8.63 -12.41 1.11
C GLN A 428 -9.80 -11.43 0.92
N PHE A 429 -10.14 -11.09 -0.33
CA PHE A 429 -11.04 -9.98 -0.64
C PHE A 429 -12.28 -10.54 -1.34
N GLY A 430 -13.46 -10.03 -0.96
CA GLY A 430 -14.75 -10.60 -1.38
C GLY A 430 -15.00 -10.49 -2.90
N ALA A 431 -16.23 -10.74 -3.33
CA ALA A 431 -16.65 -10.70 -4.74
C ALA A 431 -16.38 -9.36 -5.48
N GLU A 432 -15.95 -8.32 -4.76
CA GLU A 432 -15.55 -7.02 -5.30
C GLU A 432 -14.10 -6.98 -5.81
N ALA A 433 -13.27 -8.00 -5.51
CA ALA A 433 -11.93 -8.16 -6.06
C ALA A 433 -12.01 -8.32 -7.59
N ARG A 434 -11.72 -7.24 -8.31
CA ARG A 434 -11.70 -7.25 -9.77
C ARG A 434 -10.38 -7.88 -10.24
N LEU A 435 -10.40 -9.17 -10.54
CA LEU A 435 -9.40 -9.74 -11.45
C LEU A 435 -9.53 -9.01 -12.79
N ASP A 436 -8.69 -8.01 -13.01
CA ASP A 436 -8.76 -7.11 -14.16
C ASP A 436 -7.88 -7.63 -15.30
N PHE A 437 -8.03 -8.88 -15.73
CA PHE A 437 -7.37 -9.33 -16.96
C PHE A 437 -7.93 -8.58 -18.16
N ARG A 438 -7.04 -8.10 -19.04
CA ARG A 438 -7.40 -7.41 -20.29
C ARG A 438 -6.67 -8.03 -21.47
N ALA A 439 -7.30 -7.97 -22.65
CA ALA A 439 -6.60 -8.32 -23.89
C ALA A 439 -5.31 -7.49 -23.99
N GLY A 440 -4.21 -8.15 -24.31
CA GLY A 440 -2.87 -7.58 -24.32
C GLY A 440 -2.05 -7.82 -23.05
N ASP A 441 -2.68 -8.16 -21.91
CA ASP A 441 -1.96 -8.47 -20.66
C ASP A 441 -1.07 -9.70 -20.83
N ARG A 442 0.09 -9.70 -20.17
CA ARG A 442 1.02 -10.83 -20.16
C ARG A 442 0.87 -11.64 -18.89
N LEU A 443 0.58 -12.93 -19.03
CA LEU A 443 0.51 -13.89 -17.92
C LEU A 443 1.75 -14.75 -17.86
N GLN A 444 2.26 -14.98 -16.66
CA GLN A 444 3.33 -15.94 -16.38
C GLN A 444 2.74 -17.20 -15.73
N PHE A 445 2.96 -18.35 -16.36
CA PHE A 445 2.56 -19.65 -15.81
C PHE A 445 3.79 -20.31 -15.19
N TYR A 446 3.71 -20.70 -13.92
CA TYR A 446 4.84 -21.27 -13.18
C TYR A 446 4.44 -22.55 -12.43
N ASP A 447 5.35 -23.51 -12.39
CA ASP A 447 5.24 -24.69 -11.55
C ASP A 447 5.80 -24.35 -10.17
N ARG A 448 4.90 -24.04 -9.23
CA ARG A 448 5.26 -23.69 -7.84
C ARG A 448 6.09 -24.75 -7.15
N SER A 449 5.79 -26.04 -7.39
CA SER A 449 6.46 -27.16 -6.72
C SER A 449 7.92 -27.31 -7.14
N LYS A 450 8.25 -26.87 -8.36
CA LYS A 450 9.59 -26.95 -8.93
C LYS A 450 10.29 -25.59 -9.03
N GLY A 451 9.61 -24.50 -8.67
CA GLY A 451 10.14 -23.14 -8.77
C GLY A 451 10.55 -22.74 -10.19
N ARG A 452 9.86 -23.23 -11.24
CA ARG A 452 10.22 -22.97 -12.64
C ARG A 452 9.08 -22.37 -13.45
N LEU A 453 9.42 -21.48 -14.39
CA LEU A 453 8.47 -20.95 -15.36
C LEU A 453 8.09 -22.04 -16.39
N LEU A 454 6.81 -22.20 -16.65
CA LEU A 454 6.26 -23.05 -17.73
C LEU A 454 6.18 -22.26 -19.04
N GLY A 455 5.81 -20.99 -18.96
CA GLY A 455 5.87 -20.06 -20.09
C GLY A 455 5.08 -18.79 -19.84
N GLU A 456 5.24 -17.83 -20.77
CA GLU A 456 4.45 -16.59 -20.79
C GLU A 456 3.42 -16.64 -21.92
N ARG A 457 2.23 -16.08 -21.72
CA ARG A 457 1.20 -15.93 -22.76
C ARG A 457 0.61 -14.54 -22.72
N GLN A 458 0.12 -14.08 -23.86
CA GLN A 458 -0.66 -12.87 -23.94
C GLN A 458 -2.14 -13.21 -23.88
N VAL A 459 -2.91 -12.45 -23.10
CA VAL A 459 -4.36 -12.54 -23.07
C VAL A 459 -4.92 -12.00 -24.37
N VAL A 460 -5.79 -12.75 -25.03
CA VAL A 460 -6.49 -12.34 -26.26
C VAL A 460 -7.96 -12.03 -25.98
N SER A 461 -8.58 -12.77 -25.05
CA SER A 461 -9.97 -12.55 -24.66
C SER A 461 -10.19 -12.85 -23.19
N VAL A 462 -11.16 -12.16 -22.59
CA VAL A 462 -11.59 -12.39 -21.22
C VAL A 462 -13.12 -12.43 -21.21
N MET A 463 -13.67 -13.55 -20.80
CA MET A 463 -15.11 -13.77 -20.68
C MET A 463 -15.47 -13.96 -19.21
N PRO A 464 -16.11 -12.97 -18.57
CA PRO A 464 -16.59 -13.10 -17.21
C PRO A 464 -17.63 -14.21 -17.08
N GLN A 465 -17.53 -14.98 -16.01
CA GLN A 465 -18.49 -15.99 -15.59
C GLN A 465 -18.92 -15.71 -14.15
N ALA A 466 -19.93 -16.43 -13.65
CA ALA A 466 -20.52 -16.13 -12.33
C ALA A 466 -19.51 -16.18 -11.16
N LYS A 467 -18.47 -17.02 -11.21
CA LYS A 467 -17.46 -17.19 -10.14
C LYS A 467 -16.02 -17.29 -10.65
N SER A 468 -15.81 -16.99 -11.93
CA SER A 468 -14.57 -17.24 -12.64
C SER A 468 -14.44 -16.34 -13.86
N LEU A 469 -13.26 -16.35 -14.47
CA LEU A 469 -12.98 -15.76 -15.77
C LEU A 469 -12.49 -16.87 -16.72
N LEU A 470 -13.07 -16.96 -17.90
CA LEU A 470 -12.49 -17.71 -19.01
C LEU A 470 -11.56 -16.79 -19.79
N VAL A 471 -10.27 -17.11 -19.80
CA VAL A 471 -9.21 -16.31 -20.41
C VAL A 471 -8.68 -17.04 -21.63
N GLY A 472 -8.84 -16.43 -22.80
CA GLY A 472 -8.22 -16.88 -24.05
C GLY A 472 -6.80 -16.35 -24.18
N LEU A 473 -5.90 -17.19 -24.67
CA LEU A 473 -4.47 -16.94 -24.80
C LEU A 473 -4.07 -16.89 -26.27
N ASP A 474 -2.97 -16.20 -26.58
CA ASP A 474 -2.45 -16.05 -27.94
C ASP A 474 -1.92 -17.35 -28.56
N ARG A 475 -1.56 -18.32 -27.70
CA ARG A 475 -1.06 -19.64 -28.10
C ARG A 475 -1.25 -20.66 -26.99
N ALA A 476 -1.19 -21.93 -27.35
CA ALA A 476 -1.31 -23.05 -26.41
C ALA A 476 -0.30 -22.96 -25.25
N ILE A 477 -0.70 -23.33 -24.03
CA ILE A 477 0.18 -23.47 -22.85
C ILE A 477 0.11 -24.91 -22.32
N GLU A 478 1.24 -25.61 -22.33
CA GLU A 478 1.30 -27.00 -21.91
C GLU A 478 1.75 -27.15 -20.46
N GLY A 479 1.49 -28.33 -19.88
CA GLY A 479 1.99 -28.68 -18.54
C GLY A 479 1.27 -27.99 -17.39
N ILE A 480 0.13 -27.33 -17.65
CA ILE A 480 -0.73 -26.77 -16.62
C ILE A 480 -1.34 -27.90 -15.80
N LYS A 481 -1.17 -27.82 -14.48
CA LYS A 481 -1.93 -28.64 -13.54
C LYS A 481 -3.14 -27.84 -13.09
N THR A 482 -4.32 -28.34 -13.41
CA THR A 482 -5.60 -27.70 -13.09
C THR A 482 -6.12 -28.13 -11.72
N GLY A 483 -6.81 -27.24 -11.01
CA GLY A 483 -7.46 -27.58 -9.75
C GLY A 483 -7.78 -26.35 -8.90
N ARG A 484 -8.34 -26.60 -7.72
CA ARG A 484 -8.47 -25.56 -6.67
C ARG A 484 -7.35 -25.73 -5.67
N LEU A 485 -6.66 -24.63 -5.39
CA LEU A 485 -5.75 -24.55 -4.24
C LEU A 485 -6.58 -24.84 -2.98
N SER A 486 -6.17 -25.86 -2.21
CA SER A 486 -6.84 -26.19 -0.94
C SER A 486 -6.46 -25.21 0.17
N ARG A 487 -7.41 -24.90 1.08
CA ARG A 487 -7.15 -24.13 2.31
C ARG A 487 -6.59 -24.99 3.45
N ASP A 488 -6.59 -26.31 3.33
CA ASP A 488 -6.17 -27.22 4.41
C ASP A 488 -4.65 -27.31 4.53
N ARG A 489 -4.10 -26.67 5.57
CA ARG A 489 -2.66 -26.71 5.91
C ARG A 489 -2.18 -28.10 6.38
N ASN A 490 -3.09 -29.04 6.66
CA ASN A 490 -2.78 -30.37 7.20
C ASN A 490 -2.85 -31.51 6.17
N ALA A 491 -3.14 -31.23 4.90
CA ALA A 491 -3.16 -32.27 3.87
C ALA A 491 -1.73 -32.58 3.39
N SER A 492 -1.08 -33.54 4.05
CA SER A 492 0.13 -34.19 3.55
C SER A 492 -0.21 -35.03 2.31
N GLY A 493 -0.11 -34.42 1.12
CA GLY A 493 -0.14 -35.13 -0.15
C GLY A 493 -0.95 -34.39 -1.21
N ASN A 494 -0.25 -33.93 -2.26
CA ASN A 494 -0.81 -33.52 -3.54
C ASN A 494 -2.07 -32.63 -3.50
N ALA A 495 -2.17 -31.71 -2.54
CA ALA A 495 -3.05 -30.56 -2.66
C ALA A 495 -2.31 -29.52 -3.52
N LEU A 496 -2.56 -29.55 -4.83
CA LEU A 496 -2.05 -28.54 -5.76
C LEU A 496 -2.67 -27.18 -5.54
#